data_AF-A0A3D5A2Y4-F1
#
_entry.id   AF-A0A3D5A2Y4-F1
#
_cell.length_a   1.000
_cell.length_b   1.000
_cell.length_c   1.000
_cell.angle_alpha   90.00
_cell.angle_beta   90.00
_cell.angle_gamma   90.00
#
_symmetry.space_group_name_H-M   'P 1'
#
loop_
_entity.id
_entity.type
_entity.pdbx_description
1 polymer ?
#
loop_
_entity_poly.entity_id
_entity_poly.type
_entity_poly.pdbx_seq_one_letter_code
_entity_poly.pdbx_strand_id
1 'polypeptide(L)'
;MPEDLPQIINNVPAVVRDFTTGAEVSVGRCSLQFIEHTDKLRARRELFRGHYRAGSQTDAENLNSHLIRLMSQGAPAHKLIIDCNERQWDFTVKFEPGEGTLFAFSGRAEPVML
;
A
#
# COMPACT_ATOMS: atom_id res chain seq x y z
N MET A 1 -16.23 3.27 0.57
CA MET A 1 -15.10 3.93 -0.13
C MET A 1 -15.25 5.41 0.10
N PRO A 2 -14.19 6.11 0.53
CA PRO A 2 -14.25 7.55 0.70
C PRO A 2 -14.64 8.19 -0.63
N GLU A 3 -15.72 8.98 -0.64
CA GLU A 3 -16.28 9.58 -1.87
C GLU A 3 -15.28 10.51 -2.57
N ASP A 4 -14.25 10.96 -1.85
CA ASP A 4 -13.20 11.87 -2.31
C ASP A 4 -12.00 11.19 -2.99
N LEU A 5 -11.91 9.85 -2.96
CA LEU A 5 -10.82 9.12 -3.62
C LEU A 5 -11.22 8.69 -5.04
N PRO A 6 -10.40 8.99 -6.06
CA PRO A 6 -10.69 8.51 -7.41
C PRO A 6 -10.55 6.98 -7.45
N GLN A 7 -11.37 6.34 -8.28
CA GLN A 7 -11.40 4.88 -8.42
C GLN A 7 -10.04 4.30 -8.89
N ILE A 8 -9.26 5.11 -9.61
CA ILE A 8 -7.91 4.82 -10.04
C ILE A 8 -7.01 5.98 -9.62
N ILE A 9 -5.92 5.66 -8.93
CA ILE A 9 -4.86 6.59 -8.52
C ILE A 9 -3.60 6.17 -9.25
N ASN A 10 -2.94 7.11 -9.92
CA ASN A 10 -1.76 6.82 -10.72
C ASN A 10 -0.58 7.67 -10.32
N ASN A 11 0.52 6.99 -10.00
CA ASN A 11 1.85 7.58 -9.81
C ASN A 11 1.83 8.77 -8.85
N VAL A 12 1.25 8.62 -7.67
CA VAL A 12 1.23 9.66 -6.63
C VAL A 12 2.37 9.45 -5.62
N PRO A 13 2.86 10.51 -4.94
CA PRO A 13 3.80 10.36 -3.83
C PRO A 13 3.24 9.41 -2.76
N ALA A 14 4.11 8.55 -2.24
CA ALA A 14 3.72 7.57 -1.25
C ALA A 14 4.85 7.30 -0.25
N VAL A 15 4.48 7.06 1.01
CA VAL A 15 5.37 6.68 2.10
C VAL A 15 4.88 5.38 2.73
N VAL A 16 5.75 4.39 2.78
CA VAL A 16 5.48 3.11 3.47
C VAL A 16 5.97 3.24 4.91
N ARG A 17 5.10 2.89 5.86
CA ARG A 17 5.39 2.86 7.29
C ARG A 17 5.11 1.49 7.88
N ASP A 18 5.90 1.13 8.89
CA ASP A 18 5.67 -0.04 9.72
C ASP A 18 4.30 0.10 10.41
N PHE A 19 3.51 -0.97 10.37
CA PHE A 19 2.13 -0.93 10.86
C PHE A 19 2.02 -0.76 12.37
N THR A 20 2.99 -1.28 13.13
CA THR A 20 2.94 -1.31 14.60
C THR A 20 3.55 -0.06 15.21
N THR A 21 4.70 0.35 14.70
CA THR A 21 5.51 1.44 15.24
C THR A 21 5.27 2.77 14.54
N GLY A 22 4.73 2.75 13.32
CA GLY A 22 4.58 3.95 12.48
C GLY A 22 5.89 4.49 11.91
N ALA A 23 7.01 3.77 12.10
CA ALA A 23 8.31 4.17 11.57
C ALA A 23 8.30 4.17 10.04
N GLU A 24 8.96 5.14 9.43
CA GLU A 24 9.16 5.17 7.98
C GLU A 24 10.06 4.02 7.53
N VAL A 25 9.63 3.31 6.49
CA VAL A 25 10.32 2.16 5.93
C VAL A 25 10.89 2.49 4.54
N SER A 26 10.11 3.19 3.72
CA SER A 26 10.45 3.44 2.31
C SER A 26 9.66 4.63 1.80
N VAL A 27 10.30 5.47 0.98
CA VAL A 27 9.64 6.58 0.28
C VAL A 27 9.66 6.33 -1.24
N GLY A 28 8.56 6.68 -1.91
CA GLY A 28 8.42 6.39 -3.33
C GLY A 28 7.13 6.92 -3.93
N ARG A 29 6.59 6.16 -4.89
CA ARG A 29 5.35 6.50 -5.58
C ARG A 29 4.47 5.28 -5.71
N CYS A 30 3.15 5.46 -5.72
CA CYS A 30 2.23 4.35 -5.93
C CYS A 30 1.20 4.62 -7.02
N SER A 31 0.72 3.54 -7.62
CA SER A 31 -0.51 3.49 -8.39
C SER A 31 -1.41 2.42 -7.79
N LEU A 32 -2.71 2.69 -7.68
CA LEU A 32 -3.68 1.71 -7.20
C LEU A 32 -5.03 1.87 -7.90
N GLN A 33 -5.80 0.80 -7.86
CA GLN A 33 -7.17 0.77 -8.36
C GLN A 33 -8.07 0.07 -7.34
N PHE A 34 -9.25 0.64 -7.16
CA PHE A 34 -10.32 0.02 -6.38
C PHE A 34 -11.00 -1.09 -7.20
N ILE A 35 -11.26 -2.21 -6.54
CA ILE A 35 -11.85 -3.38 -7.18
C ILE A 35 -13.37 -3.25 -7.11
N GLU A 36 -14.02 -3.27 -8.27
CA GLU A 36 -15.47 -3.37 -8.34
C GLU A 36 -15.91 -4.79 -7.95
N HIS A 37 -16.68 -4.89 -6.87
CA HIS A 37 -17.28 -6.16 -6.44
C HIS A 37 -18.70 -6.22 -6.98
N THR A 38 -18.86 -6.89 -8.12
CA THR A 38 -20.17 -7.11 -8.76
C THR A 38 -21.01 -8.18 -8.04
N ASP A 39 -20.38 -9.02 -7.22
CA ASP A 39 -21.00 -10.15 -6.56
C ASP A 39 -21.09 -9.94 -5.04
N LYS A 40 -22.31 -9.93 -4.50
CA LYS A 40 -22.59 -9.69 -3.06
C LYS A 40 -22.24 -10.89 -2.17
N LEU A 41 -22.05 -12.08 -2.75
CA LEU A 41 -21.89 -13.34 -2.01
C LEU A 41 -20.43 -13.77 -1.80
N ARG A 42 -19.48 -13.25 -2.59
CA ARG A 42 -18.05 -13.48 -2.32
C ARG A 42 -17.60 -12.53 -1.21
N ALA A 43 -17.04 -13.08 -0.14
CA ALA A 43 -16.28 -12.30 0.83
C ALA A 43 -15.30 -11.39 0.07
N ARG A 44 -15.39 -10.07 0.28
CA ARG A 44 -14.54 -9.06 -0.38
C ARG A 44 -13.07 -9.38 -0.07
N ARG A 45 -12.44 -10.19 -0.94
CA ARG A 45 -11.08 -10.71 -0.70
C ARG A 45 -10.07 -9.58 -0.65
N GLU A 46 -10.28 -8.52 -1.43
CA GLU A 46 -9.46 -7.31 -1.53
C GLU A 46 -10.36 -6.15 -1.96
N LEU A 47 -10.19 -4.95 -1.39
CA LEU A 47 -10.91 -3.73 -1.77
C LEU A 47 -10.19 -2.95 -2.87
N PHE A 48 -8.85 -3.02 -2.88
CA PHE A 48 -8.01 -2.37 -3.86
C PHE A 48 -6.69 -3.14 -4.01
N ARG A 49 -6.02 -2.89 -5.12
CA ARG A 49 -4.69 -3.42 -5.43
C ARG A 49 -3.86 -2.39 -6.16
N GLY A 50 -2.55 -2.51 -6.10
CA GLY A 50 -1.67 -1.54 -6.69
C GLY A 50 -0.21 -1.98 -6.76
N HIS A 51 0.61 -1.05 -7.20
CA HIS A 51 2.05 -1.17 -7.22
C HIS A 51 2.66 0.04 -6.54
N TYR A 52 3.66 -0.22 -5.71
CA TYR A 52 4.53 0.78 -5.12
C TYR A 52 5.89 0.69 -5.80
N ARG A 53 6.42 1.84 -6.21
CA ARG A 53 7.75 1.99 -6.75
C ARG A 53 8.59 2.77 -5.74
N ALA A 54 9.59 2.13 -5.16
CA ALA A 54 10.55 2.78 -4.30
C ALA A 54 11.27 3.92 -5.05
N GLY A 55 11.56 5.02 -4.36
CA GLY A 55 12.22 6.19 -4.94
C GLY A 55 13.69 5.95 -5.26
N SER A 56 14.33 5.02 -4.54
CA SER A 56 15.72 4.63 -4.73
C SER A 56 15.93 3.12 -4.54
N GLN A 57 17.11 2.64 -4.89
CA GLN A 57 17.52 1.26 -4.61
C GLN A 57 17.61 0.99 -3.09
N THR A 58 18.07 1.98 -2.31
CA THR A 58 18.12 1.90 -0.84
C THR A 58 16.72 1.78 -0.24
N ASP A 59 15.75 2.55 -0.74
CA ASP A 59 14.34 2.45 -0.32
C ASP A 59 13.74 1.08 -0.64
N ALA A 60 14.13 0.48 -1.75
CA ALA A 60 13.71 -0.86 -2.13
C ALA A 60 14.32 -1.94 -1.22
N GLU A 61 15.62 -1.81 -0.91
CA GLU A 61 16.33 -2.72 0.00
C GLU A 61 15.79 -2.64 1.43
N ASN A 62 15.48 -1.43 1.89
CA ASN A 62 14.84 -1.21 3.19
C ASN A 62 13.48 -1.92 3.25
N LEU A 63 12.62 -1.71 2.25
CA LEU A 63 11.31 -2.35 2.19
C LEU A 63 11.43 -3.87 2.10
N ASN A 64 12.27 -4.41 1.21
CA ASN A 64 12.49 -5.85 1.08
C ASN A 64 13.01 -6.48 2.37
N SER A 65 14.03 -5.89 2.99
CA SER A 65 14.58 -6.37 4.26
C SER A 65 13.53 -6.35 5.37
N HIS A 66 12.72 -5.28 5.40
CA HIS A 66 11.61 -5.15 6.33
C HIS A 66 10.56 -6.25 6.10
N LEU A 67 10.13 -6.49 4.86
CA LEU A 67 9.18 -7.55 4.49
C LEU A 67 9.68 -8.94 4.89
N ILE A 68 10.96 -9.25 4.64
CA ILE A 68 11.55 -10.55 5.01
C ILE A 68 11.51 -10.75 6.52
N ARG A 69 11.94 -9.75 7.30
CA ARG A 69 11.88 -9.79 8.77
C ARG A 69 10.46 -10.04 9.26
N LEU A 70 9.52 -9.31 8.68
CA LEU A 70 8.12 -9.31 9.03
C LEU A 70 7.38 -10.61 8.64
N MET A 71 7.72 -11.23 7.50
CA MET A 71 7.19 -12.53 7.10
C MET A 71 7.47 -13.62 8.14
N SER A 72 8.65 -13.59 8.76
CA SER A 72 9.00 -14.53 9.83
C SER A 72 8.12 -14.42 11.08
N GLN A 73 7.36 -13.33 11.21
CA GLN A 73 6.52 -13.00 12.38
C GLN A 73 5.01 -13.14 12.13
N GLY A 74 4.57 -13.49 10.89
CA GLY A 74 3.16 -13.83 10.61
C GLY A 74 2.40 -12.90 9.66
N ALA A 75 2.92 -12.65 8.46
CA ALA A 75 2.26 -11.92 7.35
C ALA A 75 1.71 -10.53 7.70
N PRO A 76 2.57 -9.58 8.09
CA PRO A 76 2.12 -8.28 8.61
C PRO A 76 1.74 -7.29 7.51
N ALA A 77 0.75 -6.48 7.85
CA ALA A 77 0.35 -5.33 7.08
C ALA A 77 1.36 -4.18 7.22
N HIS A 78 1.24 -3.19 6.34
CA HIS A 78 1.96 -1.93 6.34
C HIS A 78 0.94 -0.79 6.24
N LYS A 79 1.37 0.40 6.66
CA LYS A 79 0.65 1.64 6.33
C LYS A 79 1.27 2.23 5.08
N LEU A 80 0.44 2.53 4.09
CA LEU A 80 0.83 3.23 2.88
C LEU A 80 0.13 4.58 2.90
N ILE A 81 0.89 5.63 3.18
CA ILE A 81 0.39 7.00 3.17
C ILE A 81 0.58 7.55 1.77
N ILE A 82 -0.47 8.09 1.18
CA ILE A 82 -0.41 8.70 -0.15
C ILE A 82 -0.93 10.13 -0.12
N ASP A 83 -0.35 10.98 -0.96
CA ASP A 83 -0.86 12.32 -1.23
C ASP A 83 -1.73 12.29 -2.49
N CYS A 84 -3.04 12.48 -2.35
CA CYS A 84 -3.98 12.47 -3.47
C CYS A 84 -5.00 13.60 -3.30
N ASN A 85 -5.18 14.42 -4.34
CA ASN A 85 -6.10 15.56 -4.35
C ASN A 85 -5.91 16.49 -3.14
N GLU A 86 -4.65 16.87 -2.86
CA GLU A 86 -4.28 17.76 -1.74
C GLU A 86 -4.60 17.22 -0.33
N ARG A 87 -4.91 15.92 -0.22
CA ARG A 87 -5.19 15.24 1.05
C ARG A 87 -4.30 14.03 1.24
N GLN A 88 -4.06 13.70 2.51
CA GLN A 88 -3.35 12.50 2.91
C GLN A 88 -4.31 11.37 3.26
N TRP A 89 -3.96 10.18 2.81
CA TRP A 89 -4.75 8.99 3.01
C TRP A 89 -3.88 7.84 3.51
N ASP A 90 -4.30 7.19 4.58
CA ASP A 90 -3.69 6.00 5.16
C ASP A 90 -4.37 4.74 4.63
N PHE A 91 -3.60 3.94 3.89
CA PHE A 91 -4.01 2.64 3.38
C PHE A 91 -3.33 1.53 4.18
N THR A 92 -4.13 0.62 4.75
CA THR A 92 -3.58 -0.63 5.28
C THR A 92 -3.38 -1.62 4.13
N VAL A 93 -2.12 -1.94 3.84
CA VAL A 93 -1.73 -2.76 2.69
C VAL A 93 -0.91 -3.99 3.10
N LYS A 94 -1.01 -5.03 2.29
CA LYS A 94 -0.11 -6.17 2.32
C LYS A 94 0.72 -6.15 1.05
N PHE A 95 2.03 -6.04 1.20
CA PHE A 95 2.98 -6.13 0.10
C PHE A 95 3.30 -7.58 -0.23
N GLU A 96 3.58 -7.81 -1.51
CA GLU A 96 4.27 -8.99 -2.00
C GLU A 96 5.76 -8.69 -2.15
N PRO A 97 6.64 -9.69 -2.04
CA PRO A 97 8.06 -9.52 -2.34
C PRO A 97 8.23 -8.92 -3.74
N GLY A 98 8.95 -7.79 -3.84
CA GLY A 98 9.12 -7.06 -5.09
C GLY A 98 10.31 -7.56 -5.91
N GLU A 99 10.27 -7.29 -7.22
CA GLU A 99 11.43 -7.42 -8.10
C GLU A 99 12.05 -6.03 -8.32
N GLY A 100 13.32 -5.87 -7.92
CA GLY A 100 14.00 -4.58 -7.99
C GLY A 100 13.32 -3.52 -7.10
N THR A 101 12.87 -2.41 -7.69
CA THR A 101 12.23 -1.29 -6.97
C THR A 101 10.70 -1.34 -7.01
N LEU A 102 10.09 -2.40 -7.57
CA LEU A 102 8.64 -2.48 -7.77
C LEU A 102 8.01 -3.55 -6.87
N PHE A 103 6.98 -3.16 -6.12
CA PHE A 103 6.31 -3.98 -5.12
C PHE A 103 4.81 -4.01 -5.38
N ALA A 104 4.24 -5.18 -5.64
CA ALA A 104 2.80 -5.35 -5.70
C ALA A 104 2.20 -5.31 -4.29
N PHE A 105 0.98 -4.80 -4.17
CA PHE A 105 0.25 -4.83 -2.91
C PHE A 105 -1.26 -4.95 -3.11
N SER A 106 -1.94 -5.42 -2.07
CA SER A 106 -3.39 -5.37 -1.95
C SER A 106 -3.83 -4.91 -0.56
N GLY A 107 -5.06 -4.43 -0.46
CA GLY A 107 -5.63 -4.01 0.82
C GLY A 107 -7.08 -4.41 0.95
N ARG A 108 -7.51 -4.60 2.21
CA ARG A 108 -8.85 -5.11 2.56
C ARG A 108 -9.66 -4.16 3.44
N ALA A 109 -9.00 -3.20 4.09
CA ALA A 109 -9.64 -2.18 4.90
C ALA A 109 -9.97 -0.96 4.05
N GLU A 110 -10.99 -0.20 4.44
CA GLU A 110 -11.22 1.10 3.80
C GLU A 110 -10.08 2.07 4.18
N PRO A 111 -9.59 2.90 3.24
CA PRO A 111 -8.58 3.90 3.54
C PRO A 111 -9.14 5.00 4.44
N VAL A 112 -8.28 5.54 5.29
CA VAL A 112 -8.62 6.58 6.28
C VAL A 112 -8.00 7.90 5.85
N MET A 113 -8.76 8.99 5.91
CA MET A 113 -8.23 10.34 5.68
C MET A 113 -7.45 10.81 6.91
N LEU A 114 -6.26 11.39 6.71
CA LEU A 114 -5.41 11.95 7.78
C LEU A 114 -5.64 13.44 7.99
#